data_AF-A0A951BKW2-F1
#
_entry.id   AF-A0A951BKW2-F1
#
_cell.length_a   1.000
_cell.length_b   1.000
_cell.length_c   1.000
_cell.angle_alpha   90.00
_cell.angle_beta   90.00
_cell.angle_gamma   90.00
#
_symmetry.space_group_name_H-M   'P 1'
#
loop_
_entity.id
_entity.type
_entity.pdbx_description
1 polymer ?
#
loop_
_entity_poly.entity_id
_entity_poly.type
_entity_poly.pdbx_seq_one_letter_code
_entity_poly.pdbx_strand_id
1 'polypeptide(L)'
;DDSPLEVTLAFAGASVPLVDRLIGSGDPASGEIRTSISQPQFLTRGSIPERLESWRVAGGEIGIANARFVKGAATIGATGTLTLDQEHRLTGEIDASAAGAGGLLRRFGIPTQVSAIGAVLGSLLGGAPKARPEQAAAEDPPAAVGTLRLRFKLDDGRLAVELKGADGNTVVGPFSLSLRLLPIY
;
A
#
# COMPACT_ATOMS: atom_id res chain seq x y z
N ASP A 1 -6.97 -32.04 -7.57
CA ASP A 1 -6.64 -31.44 -6.27
C ASP A 1 -7.26 -30.06 -6.25
N ASP A 2 -8.06 -29.75 -5.23
CA ASP A 2 -8.74 -28.45 -5.08
C ASP A 2 -8.01 -27.53 -4.08
N SER A 3 -6.76 -27.89 -3.76
CA SER A 3 -5.93 -27.12 -2.84
C SER A 3 -5.50 -25.80 -3.49
N PRO A 4 -5.49 -24.68 -2.74
CA PRO A 4 -5.00 -23.41 -3.26
C PRO A 4 -3.53 -23.54 -3.68
N LEU A 5 -3.18 -22.86 -4.78
CA LEU A 5 -1.82 -22.75 -5.25
C LEU A 5 -1.10 -21.67 -4.46
N GLU A 6 -0.14 -22.07 -3.64
CA GLU A 6 0.75 -21.16 -2.93
C GLU A 6 1.90 -20.73 -3.86
N VAL A 7 2.09 -19.42 -3.99
CA VAL A 7 3.15 -18.79 -4.76
C VAL A 7 3.94 -17.87 -3.84
N THR A 8 5.26 -18.07 -3.80
CA THR A 8 6.18 -17.16 -3.11
C THR A 8 7.19 -16.63 -4.12
N LEU A 9 7.28 -15.30 -4.24
CA LEU A 9 8.35 -14.63 -4.98
C LEU A 9 9.21 -13.85 -4.00
N ALA A 10 10.53 -14.01 -4.10
CA ALA A 10 11.48 -13.19 -3.38
C ALA A 10 12.53 -12.64 -4.34
N PHE A 11 12.96 -11.40 -4.11
CA PHE A 11 14.04 -10.78 -4.86
C PHE A 11 14.90 -9.93 -3.93
N ALA A 12 16.17 -9.78 -4.31
CA ALA A 12 17.12 -8.95 -3.59
C ALA A 12 18.01 -8.23 -4.60
N GLY A 13 18.34 -6.97 -4.31
CA GLY A 13 19.26 -6.19 -5.16
C GLY A 13 18.63 -5.66 -6.46
N ALA A 14 17.30 -5.62 -6.57
CA ALA A 14 16.63 -5.20 -7.79
C ALA A 14 16.70 -3.67 -7.98
N SER A 15 17.21 -3.24 -9.13
CA SER A 15 17.07 -1.84 -9.55
C SER A 15 15.75 -1.69 -10.31
N VAL A 16 14.89 -0.78 -9.85
CA VAL A 16 13.57 -0.55 -10.45
C VAL A 16 13.42 0.95 -10.73
N PRO A 17 13.92 1.45 -11.89
CA PRO A 17 14.01 2.88 -12.18
C PRO A 17 12.68 3.65 -12.10
N LEU A 18 11.56 2.97 -12.31
CA LEU A 18 10.23 3.56 -12.14
C LEU A 18 9.91 3.85 -10.67
N VAL A 19 10.27 2.92 -9.78
CA VAL A 19 10.09 3.05 -8.33
C VAL A 19 11.09 4.04 -7.74
N ASP A 20 12.30 4.12 -8.32
CA ASP A 20 13.31 5.11 -7.91
C ASP A 20 12.77 6.54 -7.99
N ARG A 21 12.03 6.84 -9.07
CA ARG A 21 11.39 8.16 -9.28
C ARG A 21 10.24 8.42 -8.31
N LEU A 22 9.54 7.38 -7.85
CA LEU A 22 8.42 7.49 -6.93
C LEU A 22 8.89 7.68 -5.49
N ILE A 23 9.86 6.88 -5.05
CA ILE A 23 10.36 6.88 -3.67
C ILE A 23 11.46 7.92 -3.47
N GLY A 24 12.15 8.35 -4.54
CA GLY A 24 13.26 9.30 -4.48
C GLY A 24 14.57 8.67 -4.00
N SER A 25 14.72 7.35 -4.16
CA SER A 25 15.90 6.60 -3.77
C SER A 25 16.35 5.71 -4.94
N GLY A 26 17.64 5.69 -5.24
CA GLY A 26 18.26 4.75 -6.18
C GLY A 26 18.74 3.46 -5.52
N ASP A 27 18.42 3.26 -4.23
CA ASP A 27 18.89 2.11 -3.48
C ASP A 27 18.35 0.80 -4.08
N PRO A 28 19.11 -0.30 -4.02
CA PRO A 28 18.61 -1.59 -4.43
C PRO A 28 17.36 -1.97 -3.63
N ALA A 29 16.38 -2.52 -4.32
CA ALA A 29 15.16 -3.02 -3.70
C ALA A 29 15.29 -4.51 -3.37
N SER A 30 14.72 -4.90 -2.24
CA SER A 30 14.46 -6.29 -1.90
C SER A 30 13.00 -6.46 -1.51
N GLY A 31 12.49 -7.67 -1.66
CA GLY A 31 11.12 -7.94 -1.27
C GLY A 31 10.77 -9.42 -1.33
N GLU A 32 9.67 -9.72 -0.65
CA GLU A 32 9.02 -11.02 -0.68
C GLU A 32 7.52 -10.78 -0.86
N ILE A 33 6.87 -11.62 -1.65
CA ILE A 33 5.42 -11.70 -1.73
C ILE A 33 4.99 -13.17 -1.66
N ARG A 34 4.05 -13.44 -0.77
CA ARG A 34 3.39 -14.72 -0.56
C ARG A 34 1.92 -14.58 -0.88
N THR A 35 1.46 -15.35 -1.84
CA THR A 35 0.08 -15.34 -2.31
C THR A 35 -0.48 -16.75 -2.43
N SER A 36 -1.77 -16.89 -2.16
CA SER A 36 -2.55 -18.11 -2.41
C SER A 36 -3.53 -17.84 -3.55
N ILE A 37 -3.62 -18.74 -4.52
CA ILE A 37 -4.58 -18.66 -5.62
C ILE A 37 -5.52 -19.86 -5.53
N SER A 38 -6.79 -19.63 -5.23
CA SER A 38 -7.79 -20.70 -5.18
C SER A 38 -8.15 -21.19 -6.58
N GLN A 39 -8.76 -22.38 -6.66
CA GLN A 39 -9.24 -22.97 -7.92
C GLN A 39 -8.17 -23.02 -9.04
N PRO A 40 -6.91 -23.43 -8.76
CA PRO A 40 -5.78 -23.26 -9.70
C PRO A 40 -5.90 -24.05 -11.01
N GLN A 41 -6.87 -24.97 -11.11
CA GLN A 41 -7.22 -25.65 -12.35
C GLN A 41 -7.49 -24.69 -13.51
N PHE A 42 -7.87 -23.43 -13.23
CA PHE A 42 -8.02 -22.40 -14.26
C PHE A 42 -6.74 -22.18 -15.07
N LEU A 43 -5.54 -22.53 -14.57
CA LEU A 43 -4.28 -22.35 -15.29
C LEU A 43 -4.07 -23.36 -16.44
N THR A 44 -4.86 -24.44 -16.51
CA THR A 44 -4.47 -25.61 -17.33
C THR A 44 -4.97 -25.63 -18.77
N ARG A 45 -6.15 -25.09 -19.12
CA ARG A 45 -6.72 -25.20 -20.49
C ARG A 45 -7.62 -24.04 -20.88
N GLY A 46 -7.64 -23.68 -22.18
CA GLY A 46 -8.47 -22.61 -22.75
C GLY A 46 -7.71 -21.31 -23.01
N SER A 47 -8.37 -20.35 -23.67
CA SER A 47 -7.85 -18.99 -23.83
C SER A 47 -7.76 -18.27 -22.46
N ILE A 48 -6.94 -17.22 -22.33
CA ILE A 48 -6.85 -16.46 -21.07
C ILE A 48 -8.23 -15.94 -20.60
N PRO A 49 -9.10 -15.38 -21.46
CA PRO A 49 -10.41 -14.90 -21.03
C PRO A 49 -11.31 -16.04 -20.50
N GLU A 50 -11.36 -17.19 -21.17
CA GLU A 50 -12.16 -18.35 -20.71
C GLU A 50 -11.64 -18.89 -19.37
N ARG A 51 -10.32 -18.90 -19.18
CA ARG A 51 -9.68 -19.31 -17.93
C ARG A 51 -10.03 -18.37 -16.78
N LEU A 52 -9.97 -17.06 -17.01
CA LEU A 52 -10.37 -16.07 -15.99
C LEU A 52 -11.86 -16.13 -15.67
N GLU A 53 -12.72 -16.33 -16.67
CA GLU A 53 -14.16 -16.46 -16.45
C GLU A 53 -14.50 -17.74 -15.68
N SER A 54 -13.90 -18.88 -16.03
CA SER A 54 -14.12 -20.12 -15.29
C SER A 54 -13.61 -20.03 -13.84
N TRP A 55 -12.47 -19.37 -13.62
CA TRP A 55 -11.97 -19.08 -12.28
C TRP A 55 -12.94 -18.21 -11.49
N ARG A 56 -13.45 -17.14 -12.09
CA ARG A 56 -14.44 -16.24 -11.48
C ARG A 56 -15.73 -16.98 -11.11
N VAL A 57 -16.30 -17.74 -12.05
CA VAL A 57 -17.55 -18.50 -11.83
C VAL A 57 -17.37 -19.55 -10.72
N ALA A 58 -16.17 -20.11 -10.56
CA ALA A 58 -15.82 -21.02 -9.48
C ALA A 58 -15.58 -20.32 -8.12
N GLY A 59 -15.77 -18.99 -8.03
CA GLY A 59 -15.50 -18.24 -6.80
C GLY A 59 -14.00 -18.05 -6.53
N GLY A 60 -13.20 -17.97 -7.60
CA GLY A 60 -11.76 -17.79 -7.54
C GLY A 60 -11.33 -16.56 -6.72
N GLU A 61 -10.29 -16.76 -5.91
CA GLU A 61 -9.77 -15.79 -4.97
C GLU A 61 -8.23 -15.79 -4.99
N ILE A 62 -7.65 -14.60 -4.98
CA ILE A 62 -6.22 -14.36 -4.73
C ILE A 62 -6.09 -13.78 -3.33
N GLY A 63 -5.50 -14.55 -2.43
CA GLY A 63 -5.08 -14.08 -1.11
C GLY A 63 -3.64 -13.58 -1.16
N ILE A 64 -3.40 -12.38 -0.65
CA ILE A 64 -2.07 -11.83 -0.39
C ILE A 64 -1.82 -12.02 1.11
N ALA A 65 -1.16 -13.13 1.46
CA ALA A 65 -0.85 -13.47 2.84
C ALA A 65 0.19 -12.50 3.44
N ASN A 66 1.20 -12.15 2.64
CA ASN A 66 2.18 -11.14 3.01
C ASN A 66 2.88 -10.61 1.76
N ALA A 67 2.99 -9.30 1.63
CA ALA A 67 3.94 -8.67 0.74
C ALA A 67 4.80 -7.71 1.57
N ARG A 68 6.12 -7.77 1.37
CA ARG A 68 7.08 -6.85 1.98
C ARG A 68 8.06 -6.38 0.92
N PHE A 69 8.26 -5.08 0.85
CA PHE A 69 9.19 -4.43 -0.04
C PHE A 69 10.06 -3.46 0.76
N VAL A 70 11.37 -3.51 0.56
CA VAL A 70 12.34 -2.65 1.24
C VAL A 70 13.21 -1.98 0.18
N LYS A 71 13.39 -0.66 0.30
CA LYS A 71 14.26 0.13 -0.56
C LYS A 71 14.85 1.28 0.24
N GLY A 72 16.15 1.18 0.56
CA GLY A 72 16.80 2.12 1.47
C GLY A 72 16.13 2.12 2.84
N ALA A 73 15.73 3.30 3.33
CA ALA A 73 14.97 3.44 4.57
C ALA A 73 13.46 3.14 4.43
N ALA A 74 12.94 3.06 3.20
CA ALA A 74 11.52 2.84 2.96
C ALA A 74 11.19 1.35 3.06
N THR A 75 10.16 1.03 3.84
CA THR A 75 9.56 -0.30 3.93
C THR A 75 8.08 -0.20 3.61
N ILE A 76 7.60 -1.04 2.69
CA ILE A 76 6.19 -1.16 2.33
C ILE A 76 5.75 -2.58 2.66
N GLY A 77 4.60 -2.72 3.31
CA GLY A 77 3.95 -4.00 3.57
C GLY A 77 2.55 -4.02 2.98
N ALA A 78 2.06 -5.17 2.51
CA ALA A 78 0.66 -5.31 2.12
C ALA A 78 0.10 -6.71 2.42
N THR A 79 -1.20 -6.77 2.67
CA THR A 79 -2.01 -7.98 2.85
C THR A 79 -3.40 -7.73 2.28
N GLY A 80 -4.11 -8.76 1.86
CA GLY A 80 -5.46 -8.56 1.35
C GLY A 80 -5.98 -9.73 0.54
N THR A 81 -7.14 -9.52 -0.04
CA THR A 81 -7.84 -10.51 -0.83
C THR A 81 -8.46 -9.85 -2.05
N LEU A 82 -8.32 -10.49 -3.21
CA LEU A 82 -8.84 -10.01 -4.49
C LEU A 82 -9.61 -11.13 -5.20
N THR A 83 -10.73 -10.78 -5.82
CA THR A 83 -11.55 -11.63 -6.69
C THR A 83 -11.89 -10.88 -7.97
N LEU A 84 -12.63 -11.51 -8.89
CA LEU A 84 -13.15 -10.85 -10.09
C LEU A 84 -14.66 -10.65 -10.00
N ASP A 85 -15.14 -9.47 -10.41
CA ASP A 85 -16.57 -9.19 -10.56
C ASP A 85 -17.11 -9.65 -11.93
N GLN A 86 -18.41 -9.48 -12.16
CA GLN A 86 -19.09 -9.91 -13.40
C GLN A 86 -18.55 -9.24 -14.66
N GLU A 87 -17.88 -8.09 -14.53
CA GLU A 87 -17.26 -7.36 -15.64
C GLU A 87 -15.75 -7.66 -15.77
N HIS A 88 -15.28 -8.73 -15.13
CA HIS A 88 -13.89 -9.15 -15.10
C HIS A 88 -12.95 -8.09 -14.52
N ARG A 89 -13.44 -7.28 -13.58
CA ARG A 89 -12.64 -6.31 -12.86
C ARG A 89 -12.26 -6.87 -11.50
N LEU A 90 -11.08 -6.47 -11.01
CA LEU A 90 -10.65 -6.83 -9.66
C LEU A 90 -11.56 -6.16 -8.63
N THR A 91 -12.03 -6.96 -7.67
CA THR A 91 -12.76 -6.49 -6.49
C THR A 91 -12.14 -7.09 -5.24
N GLY A 92 -12.27 -6.42 -4.10
CA GLY A 92 -11.70 -6.88 -2.83
C GLY A 92 -11.00 -5.78 -2.06
N GLU A 93 -10.10 -6.17 -1.16
CA GLU A 93 -9.48 -5.26 -0.21
C GLU A 93 -7.99 -5.53 -0.03
N ILE A 94 -7.21 -4.46 0.03
CA ILE A 94 -5.78 -4.49 0.32
C ILE A 94 -5.49 -3.52 1.46
N ASP A 95 -4.95 -4.04 2.55
CA ASP A 95 -4.33 -3.26 3.60
C ASP A 95 -2.83 -3.13 3.29
N ALA A 96 -2.38 -1.90 3.14
CA ALA A 96 -0.97 -1.57 2.94
C ALA A 96 -0.43 -0.73 4.11
N SER A 97 0.87 -0.82 4.31
CA SER A 97 1.60 0.00 5.27
C SER A 97 2.88 0.52 4.64
N ALA A 98 3.30 1.71 5.02
CA ALA A 98 4.55 2.30 4.59
C ALA A 98 5.26 2.97 5.76
N ALA A 99 6.51 2.60 6.00
CA ALA A 99 7.41 3.21 6.99
C ALA A 99 8.65 3.75 6.27
N GLY A 100 9.29 4.79 6.81
CA GLY A 100 10.47 5.39 6.17
C GLY A 100 10.18 6.09 4.83
N ALA A 101 8.92 6.20 4.44
CA ALA A 101 8.45 6.67 3.15
C ALA A 101 8.27 8.21 3.09
N GLY A 102 9.17 8.97 3.72
CA GLY A 102 9.10 10.44 3.79
C GLY A 102 8.99 11.11 2.41
N GLY A 103 9.66 10.54 1.39
CA GLY A 103 9.54 10.99 0.00
C GLY A 103 8.14 10.82 -0.60
N LEU A 104 7.47 9.68 -0.32
CA LEU A 104 6.10 9.42 -0.77
C LEU A 104 5.11 10.36 -0.06
N LEU A 105 5.23 10.52 1.26
CA LEU A 105 4.40 11.43 2.06
C LEU A 105 4.46 12.87 1.51
N ARG A 106 5.66 13.40 1.23
CA ARG A 106 5.82 14.73 0.61
C ARG A 106 5.18 14.83 -0.77
N ARG A 107 5.25 13.76 -1.59
CA ARG A 107 4.64 13.70 -2.92
C ARG A 107 3.10 13.75 -2.86
N PHE A 108 2.52 13.09 -1.86
CA PHE A 108 1.07 13.11 -1.61
C PHE A 108 0.60 14.35 -0.82
N GLY A 109 1.47 15.34 -0.61
CA GLY A 109 1.13 16.58 0.09
C GLY A 109 0.89 16.38 1.59
N ILE A 110 1.27 15.23 2.15
CA ILE A 110 1.13 14.95 3.58
C ILE A 110 2.36 15.53 4.29
N PRO A 111 2.20 16.50 5.20
CA PRO A 111 3.33 17.10 5.89
C PRO A 111 4.06 16.04 6.70
N THR A 112 5.32 15.77 6.35
CA THR A 112 6.19 14.80 7.05
C THR A 112 6.65 15.28 8.43
N GLN A 113 6.24 16.47 8.84
CA GLN A 113 6.51 16.99 10.17
C GLN A 113 5.39 16.56 11.10
N VAL A 114 5.67 15.56 11.94
CA VAL A 114 4.84 15.22 13.11
C VAL A 114 4.64 16.45 14.01
N SER A 115 5.55 17.43 13.97
CA SER A 115 5.42 18.73 14.64
C SER A 115 4.43 19.70 13.98
N ALA A 116 4.09 19.54 12.70
CA ALA A 116 3.19 20.45 11.98
C ALA A 116 1.71 20.14 12.23
N ILE A 117 1.36 18.88 12.50
CA ILE A 117 -0.01 18.51 12.89
C ILE A 117 -0.33 19.08 14.29
N GLY A 118 0.64 19.07 15.21
CA GLY A 118 0.52 19.73 16.52
C GLY A 118 0.44 21.26 16.43
N ALA A 119 1.20 21.89 15.52
CA ALA A 119 1.20 23.34 15.35
C ALA A 119 -0.09 23.89 14.71
N VAL A 120 -0.71 23.13 13.79
CA VAL A 120 -2.00 23.48 13.17
C VAL A 120 -3.18 23.30 14.14
N LEU A 121 -3.10 22.32 15.04
CA LEU A 121 -4.07 22.18 16.13
C LEU A 121 -3.87 23.25 17.22
N GLY A 122 -2.62 23.63 17.51
CA GLY A 122 -2.30 24.70 18.47
C GLY A 122 -2.70 26.10 17.99
N SER A 123 -2.68 26.37 16.68
CA SER A 123 -3.10 27.66 16.12
C SER A 123 -4.62 27.81 16.01
N LEU A 124 -5.38 26.71 15.99
CA LEU A 124 -6.85 26.72 15.99
C LEU A 124 -7.46 26.71 17.41
N LEU A 125 -6.71 26.30 18.45
CA LEU A 125 -7.14 26.34 19.85
C LEU A 125 -6.54 27.49 20.70
N GLY A 126 -5.82 28.44 20.08
CA GLY A 126 -5.55 29.75 20.69
C GLY A 126 -4.58 29.78 21.89
N GLY A 127 -3.30 29.46 21.68
CA GLY A 127 -2.26 29.68 22.70
C GLY A 127 -0.92 30.11 22.10
N ALA A 128 -0.48 31.34 22.42
CA ALA A 128 0.72 31.99 21.89
C ALA A 128 2.05 31.25 22.22
N PRO A 129 3.09 31.37 21.36
CA PRO A 129 4.38 30.73 21.59
C PRO A 129 5.24 31.54 22.56
N LYS A 130 5.78 30.88 23.60
CA LYS A 130 6.87 31.43 24.41
C LYS A 130 8.17 30.74 24.02
N ALA A 131 9.01 31.46 23.29
CA ALA A 131 10.38 31.05 22.99
C ALA A 131 11.23 31.05 24.28
N ARG A 132 12.06 30.01 24.44
CA ARG A 132 13.30 30.06 25.21
C ARG A 132 14.36 29.21 24.47
N PRO A 133 15.53 29.76 24.14
CA PRO A 133 16.66 29.01 23.60
C PRO A 133 17.55 28.52 24.74
N GLU A 134 18.03 27.27 24.71
CA GLU A 134 19.42 26.89 25.02
C GLU A 134 19.64 25.40 24.70
N GLN A 135 20.85 25.09 24.24
CA GLN A 135 21.26 23.86 23.58
C GLN A 135 21.28 22.61 24.47
N ALA A 136 21.00 21.45 23.87
CA ALA A 136 21.72 20.21 24.19
C ALA A 136 21.80 19.37 22.91
N ALA A 137 23.03 19.19 22.41
CA ALA A 137 23.37 18.16 21.46
C ALA A 137 23.02 16.80 22.09
N ALA A 138 22.02 16.14 21.51
CA ALA A 138 21.78 14.73 21.68
C ALA A 138 21.56 14.20 20.26
N GLU A 139 22.31 13.17 19.90
CA GLU A 139 22.16 12.41 18.66
C GLU A 139 20.69 12.28 18.31
N ASP A 140 20.30 12.76 17.12
CA ASP A 140 18.96 12.57 16.61
C ASP A 140 18.63 11.07 16.70
N PRO A 141 17.71 10.62 17.57
CA PRO A 141 17.12 9.30 17.36
C PRO A 141 16.51 9.35 15.96
N PRO A 142 16.67 8.31 15.12
CA PRO A 142 16.08 8.31 13.79
C PRO A 142 14.61 8.65 13.97
N ALA A 143 14.21 9.83 13.48
CA ALA A 143 12.87 10.35 13.61
C ALA A 143 11.94 9.18 13.35
N ALA A 144 11.07 8.83 14.30
CA ALA A 144 10.12 7.76 14.14
C ALA A 144 9.28 8.10 12.90
N VAL A 145 9.71 7.59 11.75
CA VAL A 145 9.08 7.90 10.48
C VAL A 145 7.76 7.19 10.56
N GLY A 146 6.70 7.96 10.84
CA GLY A 146 5.39 7.45 11.14
C GLY A 146 4.99 6.38 10.12
N THR A 147 4.56 5.22 10.62
CA THR A 147 4.01 4.19 9.74
C THR A 147 2.66 4.68 9.26
N LEU A 148 2.56 4.87 7.95
CA LEU A 148 1.31 5.17 7.28
C LEU A 148 0.58 3.87 6.98
N ARG A 149 -0.72 3.80 7.24
CA ARG A 149 -1.56 2.68 6.79
C ARG A 149 -2.54 3.17 5.73
N LEU A 150 -2.67 2.39 4.67
CA LEU A 150 -3.61 2.64 3.58
C LEU A 150 -4.51 1.43 3.43
N ARG A 151 -5.81 1.64 3.42
CA ARG A 151 -6.78 0.60 3.08
C ARG A 151 -7.35 0.92 1.71
N PHE A 152 -7.21 -0.02 0.80
CA PHE A 152 -7.71 0.06 -0.57
C PHE A 152 -8.87 -0.91 -0.70
N LYS A 153 -10.05 -0.41 -1.05
CA LYS A 153 -11.19 -1.25 -1.41
C LYS A 153 -11.50 -1.05 -2.88
N LEU A 154 -11.47 -2.14 -3.64
CA LEU A 154 -11.90 -2.18 -5.03
C LEU A 154 -13.30 -2.77 -5.08
N ASP A 155 -14.23 -2.05 -5.69
CA ASP A 155 -15.61 -2.50 -5.88
C ASP A 155 -16.21 -1.79 -7.09
N ASP A 156 -16.83 -2.53 -8.01
CA ASP A 156 -17.47 -1.96 -9.22
C ASP A 156 -16.53 -1.04 -10.05
N GLY A 157 -15.25 -1.42 -10.15
CA GLY A 157 -14.20 -0.59 -10.80
C GLY A 157 -13.87 0.73 -10.08
N ARG A 158 -14.38 0.94 -8.87
CA ARG A 158 -14.02 2.08 -8.01
C ARG A 158 -12.99 1.66 -6.99
N LEU A 159 -11.97 2.50 -6.84
CA LEU A 159 -11.00 2.36 -5.77
C LEU A 159 -11.35 3.36 -4.67
N ALA A 160 -11.82 2.86 -3.54
CA ALA A 160 -11.88 3.64 -2.31
C ALA A 160 -10.53 3.54 -1.59
N VAL A 161 -9.95 4.69 -1.24
CA VAL A 161 -8.69 4.77 -0.50
C VAL A 161 -8.93 5.44 0.83
N GLU A 162 -8.59 4.77 1.92
CA GLU A 162 -8.60 5.35 3.25
C GLU A 162 -7.17 5.42 3.80
N LEU A 163 -6.78 6.60 4.29
CA LEU A 163 -5.46 6.83 4.88
C LEU A 163 -5.58 6.94 6.39
N LYS A 164 -4.88 6.07 7.12
CA LYS A 164 -4.81 6.12 8.59
C LYS A 164 -3.42 6.49 9.08
N GLY A 165 -3.39 7.39 10.05
CA GLY A 165 -2.20 7.76 10.80
C GLY A 165 -1.76 6.62 11.72
N ALA A 166 -0.58 6.79 12.33
CA ALA A 166 -0.02 5.81 13.28
C ALA A 166 -0.87 5.66 14.55
N ASP A 167 -1.69 6.66 14.87
CA ASP A 167 -2.68 6.68 15.95
C ASP A 167 -3.99 5.94 15.61
N GLY A 168 -4.12 5.44 14.37
CA GLY A 168 -5.32 4.77 13.88
C GLY A 168 -6.42 5.72 13.39
N ASN A 169 -6.22 7.04 13.53
CA ASN A 169 -7.17 8.03 13.05
C ASN A 169 -7.08 8.18 11.54
N THR A 170 -8.22 8.37 10.90
CA THR A 170 -8.29 8.64 9.46
C THR A 170 -7.72 10.03 9.19
N VAL A 171 -6.56 10.09 8.55
CA VAL A 171 -5.86 11.34 8.18
C VAL A 171 -6.43 11.89 6.87
N VAL A 172 -6.82 10.99 5.96
CA VAL A 172 -7.54 11.33 4.72
C VAL A 172 -8.67 10.32 4.54
N GLY A 173 -9.90 10.83 4.50
CA GLY A 173 -11.14 10.05 4.43
C GLY A 173 -11.28 9.24 3.15
N PRO A 174 -12.26 8.31 3.07
CA PRO A 174 -12.43 7.47 1.90
C PRO A 174 -12.79 8.35 0.71
N PHE A 175 -11.84 8.53 -0.20
CA PHE A 175 -12.11 9.11 -1.50
C PHE A 175 -12.17 8.00 -2.52
N SER A 176 -13.20 8.05 -3.37
CA SER A 176 -13.38 7.11 -4.46
C SER A 176 -12.75 7.67 -5.72
N LEU A 177 -11.73 6.99 -6.22
CA LEU A 177 -11.20 7.21 -7.55
C LEU A 177 -11.91 6.27 -8.51
N SER A 178 -12.52 6.83 -9.56
CA SER A 178 -12.95 6.03 -10.70
C SER A 178 -11.71 5.64 -11.49
N LEU A 179 -11.22 4.43 -11.28
CA LEU A 179 -10.20 3.86 -12.13
C LEU A 179 -10.90 3.23 -13.33
N ARG A 180 -10.58 3.69 -14.54
CA ARG A 180 -10.84 2.87 -15.72
C ARG A 180 -9.80 1.76 -15.74
N LEU A 181 -10.00 0.77 -14.87
CA LEU A 181 -9.33 -0.51 -15.05
C LEU A 181 -9.93 -1.07 -16.33
N LEU A 182 -9.11 -1.14 -17.37
CA LEU A 182 -9.49 -1.88 -18.56
C LEU A 182 -9.80 -3.32 -18.11
N PRO A 183 -10.79 -3.99 -18.75
CA PRO A 183 -10.92 -5.42 -18.59
C PRO A 183 -9.55 -6.06 -18.80
N ILE A 184 -9.26 -7.16 -18.10
CA ILE A 184 -7.96 -7.83 -18.20
C ILE A 184 -7.80 -8.54 -19.58
N TYR A 185 -8.60 -8.17 -20.60
CA TYR A 185 -8.56 -8.71 -21.96
C TYR A 185 -8.77 -7.62 -23.02
#